data_AF-A0AAQ4DSY9-F1
#
_entry.id   AF-A0AAQ4DSY9-F1
#
_cell.length_a   1.000
_cell.length_b   1.000
_cell.length_c   1.000
_cell.angle_alpha   90.00
_cell.angle_beta   90.00
_cell.angle_gamma   90.00
#
_symmetry.space_group_name_H-M   'P 1'
#
loop_
_entity.id
_entity.type
_entity.pdbx_description
1 polymer ?
#
loop_
_entity_poly.entity_id
_entity_poly.type
_entity_poly.pdbx_seq_one_letter_code
_entity_poly.pdbx_strand_id
1 'polypeptide(L)'
;MVPRLVALGGGPEPRLLRRVARAMFVCAQQPCPNRRCCGSASPGCPEGHQALASLSREDRRRRRRATQKYRLAHATRERIRVEAFNVAFAQLRRLLPTLPPDKKLSKIEILRLAICYISYLNHVLDV
;
A
#
# COMPACT_ATOMS: atom_id res chain seq x y z
N MET A 1 24.64 -26.80 -26.98
CA MET A 1 25.29 -25.93 -25.97
C MET A 1 24.21 -25.06 -25.34
N VAL A 2 23.55 -25.56 -24.29
CA VAL A 2 22.41 -24.90 -23.65
C VAL A 2 22.95 -23.97 -22.56
N PRO A 3 22.80 -22.64 -22.64
CA PRO A 3 23.23 -21.77 -21.56
C PRO A 3 22.20 -21.85 -20.43
N ARG A 4 22.65 -22.49 -19.35
CA ARG A 4 22.28 -22.30 -17.94
C ARG A 4 21.06 -21.44 -17.65
N LEU A 5 20.05 -22.12 -17.10
CA LEU A 5 18.99 -21.63 -16.25
C LEU A 5 19.56 -20.64 -15.20
N VAL A 6 19.39 -19.34 -15.43
CA VAL A 6 19.61 -18.33 -14.39
C VAL A 6 18.45 -18.47 -13.41
N ALA A 7 18.78 -18.84 -12.19
CA ALA A 7 17.86 -18.97 -11.08
C ALA A 7 16.96 -17.73 -10.96
N LEU A 8 15.66 -17.88 -11.27
CA LEU A 8 14.61 -16.92 -10.96
C LEU A 8 14.28 -16.97 -9.47
N GLY A 9 15.31 -16.85 -8.61
CA GLY A 9 15.20 -16.73 -7.17
C GLY A 9 15.19 -15.26 -6.77
N GLY A 10 14.15 -14.53 -7.16
CA GLY A 10 14.03 -13.09 -6.94
C GLY A 10 12.66 -12.67 -6.45
N GLY A 11 12.02 -13.51 -5.64
CA GLY A 11 10.83 -13.13 -4.87
C GLY A 11 11.06 -11.81 -4.13
N PRO A 12 10.01 -11.02 -3.86
CA PRO A 12 10.15 -9.70 -3.27
C PRO A 12 10.97 -9.79 -1.98
N GLU A 13 12.00 -8.95 -1.88
CA GLU A 13 12.88 -8.82 -0.72
C GLU A 13 12.05 -8.96 0.57
N PRO A 14 12.24 -10.01 1.39
CA PRO A 14 11.36 -10.35 2.51
C PRO A 14 11.25 -9.21 3.54
N ARG A 15 12.16 -8.25 3.51
CA ARG A 15 12.16 -7.06 4.35
C ARG A 15 11.01 -6.10 4.05
N LEU A 16 10.62 -5.94 2.78
CA LEU A 16 9.60 -4.97 2.37
C LEU A 16 8.19 -5.50 2.62
N LEU A 17 7.93 -6.77 2.28
CA LEU A 17 6.66 -7.45 2.57
C LEU A 17 6.44 -7.55 4.09
N ARG A 18 7.50 -7.79 4.88
CA ARG A 18 7.45 -7.74 6.35
C ARG A 18 7.16 -6.33 6.89
N ARG A 19 7.71 -5.27 6.27
CA ARG A 19 7.40 -3.87 6.64
C ARG A 19 5.95 -3.51 6.35
N VAL A 20 5.42 -3.89 5.19
CA VAL A 20 4.03 -3.68 4.82
C VAL A 20 3.10 -4.49 5.73
N ALA A 21 3.38 -5.76 5.96
CA ALA A 21 2.61 -6.60 6.89
C ALA A 21 2.63 -6.05 8.33
N ARG A 22 3.79 -5.59 8.82
CA ARG A 22 3.93 -4.97 10.14
C ARG A 22 3.20 -3.63 10.23
N ALA A 23 3.19 -2.82 9.18
CA ALA A 23 2.44 -1.56 9.14
C ALA A 23 0.92 -1.78 9.05
N MET A 24 0.47 -2.81 8.32
CA MET A 24 -0.93 -3.27 8.30
C MET A 24 -1.37 -3.76 9.69
N PHE A 25 -0.52 -4.52 10.38
CA PHE A 25 -0.75 -4.99 11.75
C PHE A 25 -0.85 -3.83 12.75
N VAL A 26 0.02 -2.82 12.63
CA VAL A 26 -0.06 -1.59 13.45
C VAL A 26 -1.30 -0.75 13.14
N CYS A 27 -1.85 -0.81 11.92
CA CYS A 27 -3.14 -0.16 11.61
C CYS A 27 -4.34 -0.95 12.18
N ALA A 28 -4.23 -2.27 12.27
CA ALA A 28 -5.23 -3.16 12.89
C ALA A 28 -5.18 -3.16 14.43
N GLN A 29 -4.03 -2.90 15.06
CA GLN A 29 -3.86 -2.82 16.52
C GLN A 29 -3.91 -1.41 17.11
N GLN A 30 -4.11 -0.38 16.30
CA GLN A 30 -4.43 0.93 16.85
C GLN A 30 -5.85 0.89 17.42
N PRO A 31 -6.05 1.21 18.72
CA PRO A 31 -7.36 1.13 19.35
C PRO A 31 -8.37 1.93 18.55
N CYS A 32 -9.47 1.28 18.15
CA CYS A 32 -10.58 1.91 17.48
C CYS A 32 -11.03 3.15 18.27
N PRO A 33 -11.33 4.30 17.63
CA PRO A 33 -11.73 5.53 18.32
C PRO A 33 -13.22 5.51 18.71
N ASN A 34 -13.84 4.34 18.78
CA ASN A 34 -15.18 4.17 19.32
C ASN A 34 -15.05 3.34 20.59
N ARG A 35 -14.93 4.06 21.70
CA ARG A 35 -14.74 3.58 23.08
C ARG A 35 -16.02 2.90 23.60
N ARG A 36 -16.56 1.94 22.86
CA ARG A 36 -17.73 1.14 23.25
C ARG A 36 -17.43 -0.35 23.40
N CYS A 37 -16.16 -0.70 23.56
CA CYS A 37 -15.72 -1.98 24.08
C CYS A 37 -14.73 -1.73 25.20
N CYS A 38 -15.25 -1.68 26.43
CA CYS A 38 -14.65 -2.11 27.70
C CYS A 38 -15.65 -1.70 28.78
N GLY A 39 -16.55 -2.61 29.11
CA GLY A 39 -17.47 -2.45 30.22
C GLY A 39 -16.71 -2.50 31.54
N SER A 40 -16.58 -1.34 32.18
CA SER A 40 -16.46 -1.18 33.62
C SER A 40 -16.63 0.32 33.91
N ALA A 41 -17.82 0.70 34.34
CA ALA A 41 -18.13 2.08 34.72
C ALA A 41 -17.44 2.39 36.05
N SER A 42 -16.43 3.28 36.03
CA SER A 42 -15.92 3.96 37.23
C SER A 42 -16.44 5.40 37.24
N PRO A 43 -17.03 5.88 38.35
CA PRO A 43 -17.56 7.24 38.45
C PRO A 43 -16.43 8.20 38.88
N GLY A 44 -16.06 9.17 38.02
CA GLY A 44 -15.05 10.18 38.41
C GLY A 44 -14.33 10.95 37.30
N CYS A 45 -14.90 11.15 36.11
CA CYS A 45 -14.26 11.99 35.08
C CYS A 45 -15.15 13.18 34.67
N PRO A 46 -14.65 14.43 34.72
CA PRO A 46 -15.46 15.61 34.43
C PRO A 46 -15.71 15.77 32.91
N GLU A 47 -16.99 15.84 32.56
CA GLU A 47 -17.62 16.83 31.67
C GLU A 47 -17.02 17.16 30.28
N GLY A 48 -16.42 16.20 29.58
CA GLY A 48 -16.08 16.33 28.14
C GLY A 48 -17.08 15.71 27.15
N HIS A 49 -18.15 15.08 27.63
CA HIS A 49 -18.96 14.15 26.82
C HIS A 49 -20.27 14.75 26.27
N GLN A 50 -20.75 15.88 26.78
CA GLN A 50 -22.04 16.46 26.35
C GLN A 50 -21.92 17.23 25.01
N ALA A 51 -20.79 17.90 24.74
CA ALA A 51 -20.61 18.74 23.55
C ALA A 51 -20.46 17.97 22.22
N LEU A 52 -20.15 16.66 22.25
CA LEU A 52 -20.07 15.81 21.05
C LEU A 52 -21.40 15.15 20.69
N ALA A 53 -22.34 15.08 21.63
CA ALA A 53 -23.64 14.43 21.45
C ALA A 53 -24.61 15.29 20.62
N SER A 54 -24.54 16.62 20.77
CA SER A 54 -25.39 17.62 20.08
C SER A 54 -24.95 17.96 18.65
N LEU A 55 -23.79 17.49 18.21
CA LEU A 55 -23.27 17.79 16.87
C LEU A 55 -23.95 16.95 15.78
N SER A 56 -24.15 17.55 14.60
CA SER A 56 -24.58 16.84 13.40
C SER A 56 -23.64 15.66 13.11
N ARG A 57 -24.17 14.62 12.47
CA ARG A 57 -23.37 13.47 12.01
C ARG A 57 -22.20 13.92 11.14
N GLU A 58 -22.39 14.98 10.37
CA GLU A 58 -21.36 15.57 9.51
C GLU A 58 -20.24 16.25 10.32
N ASP A 59 -20.59 17.04 11.34
CA ASP A 59 -19.59 17.69 12.21
C ASP A 59 -18.76 16.68 12.99
N ARG A 60 -19.36 15.57 13.42
CA ARG A 60 -18.64 14.45 14.05
C ARG A 60 -17.64 13.81 13.08
N ARG A 61 -18.00 13.64 11.79
CA ARG A 61 -17.09 13.13 10.75
C ARG A 61 -15.95 14.11 10.48
N ARG A 62 -16.26 15.41 10.35
CA ARG A 62 -15.25 16.47 10.17
C ARG A 62 -14.25 16.50 11.31
N ARG A 63 -14.72 16.53 12.57
CA ARG A 63 -13.84 16.51 13.75
C ARG A 63 -12.96 15.26 13.81
N ARG A 64 -13.50 14.08 13.51
CA ARG A 64 -12.70 12.84 13.44
C ARG A 64 -11.61 12.93 12.36
N ARG A 65 -11.94 13.41 11.16
CA ARG A 65 -10.98 13.60 10.05
C ARG A 65 -9.91 14.64 10.37
N ALA A 66 -10.24 15.65 11.16
CA ALA A 66 -9.33 16.69 11.63
C ALA A 66 -8.39 16.22 12.77
N THR A 67 -8.56 15.02 13.31
CA THR A 67 -7.61 14.49 14.31
C THR A 67 -6.29 14.10 13.66
N GLN A 68 -5.18 14.38 14.34
CA GLN A 68 -3.84 13.98 13.87
C GLN A 68 -3.75 12.46 13.68
N LYS A 69 -4.35 11.67 14.58
CA LYS A 69 -4.42 10.20 14.47
C LYS A 69 -5.07 9.75 13.16
N TYR A 70 -6.19 10.35 12.76
CA TYR A 70 -6.86 10.01 11.50
C TYR A 70 -5.98 10.35 10.29
N ARG A 71 -5.40 11.57 10.27
CA ARG A 71 -4.53 12.00 9.17
C ARG A 71 -3.32 11.10 9.00
N LEU A 72 -2.63 10.78 10.11
CA LEU A 72 -1.46 9.91 10.09
C LEU A 72 -1.83 8.50 9.62
N ALA A 73 -2.90 7.91 10.17
CA ALA A 73 -3.37 6.59 9.74
C ALA A 73 -3.72 6.55 8.25
N HIS A 74 -4.37 7.59 7.72
CA HIS A 74 -4.70 7.69 6.31
C HIS A 74 -3.45 7.86 5.43
N ALA A 75 -2.51 8.72 5.82
CA ALA A 75 -1.25 8.91 5.12
C ALA A 75 -0.42 7.61 5.09
N THR A 76 -0.36 6.86 6.20
CA THR A 76 0.30 5.55 6.25
C THR A 76 -0.35 4.54 5.30
N ARG A 77 -1.68 4.46 5.29
CA ARG A 77 -2.41 3.56 4.37
C ARG A 77 -2.11 3.89 2.91
N GLU A 78 -2.13 5.18 2.57
CA GLU A 78 -1.85 5.60 1.19
C GLU A 78 -0.39 5.32 0.80
N ARG A 79 0.55 5.54 1.72
CA ARG A 79 1.96 5.18 1.50
C ARG A 79 2.13 3.68 1.22
N ILE A 80 1.46 2.82 1.98
CA ILE A 80 1.46 1.36 1.74
C ILE A 80 0.88 1.04 0.36
N ARG A 81 -0.25 1.66 0.00
CA ARG A 81 -0.91 1.45 -1.30
C ARG A 81 0.04 1.79 -2.46
N VAL A 82 0.71 2.94 -2.37
CA VAL A 82 1.68 3.40 -3.37
C VAL A 82 2.93 2.51 -3.40
N GLU A 83 3.40 2.05 -2.24
CA GLU A 83 4.55 1.13 -2.16
C GLU A 83 4.24 -0.21 -2.82
N ALA A 84 3.07 -0.80 -2.55
CA ALA A 84 2.60 -2.02 -3.21
C ALA A 84 2.53 -1.86 -4.74
N PHE A 85 2.01 -0.72 -5.21
CA PHE A 85 2.00 -0.37 -6.63
C PHE A 85 3.41 -0.27 -7.22
N ASN A 86 4.34 0.38 -6.52
CA ASN A 86 5.72 0.52 -6.99
C ASN A 86 6.47 -0.83 -7.04
N VAL A 87 6.17 -1.76 -6.11
CA VAL A 87 6.70 -3.14 -6.15
C VAL A 87 6.22 -3.86 -7.41
N ALA A 88 4.93 -3.75 -7.76
CA ALA A 88 4.40 -4.34 -8.99
C ALA A 88 5.10 -3.76 -10.25
N PHE A 89 5.34 -2.44 -10.29
CA PHE A 89 6.11 -1.82 -11.37
C PHE A 89 7.56 -2.30 -11.46
N ALA A 90 8.21 -2.53 -10.32
CA ALA A 90 9.56 -3.07 -10.29
C ALA A 90 9.61 -4.53 -10.78
N GLN A 91 8.60 -5.33 -10.46
CA GLN A 91 8.45 -6.69 -10.99
C GLN A 91 8.23 -6.69 -12.50
N LEU A 92 7.28 -5.87 -12.99
CA LEU A 92 7.04 -5.74 -14.43
C LEU A 92 8.31 -5.33 -15.17
N ARG A 93 9.05 -4.34 -14.66
CA ARG A 93 10.31 -3.88 -15.24
C ARG A 93 11.34 -5.00 -15.43
N ARG A 94 11.44 -5.96 -14.51
CA ARG A 94 12.41 -7.07 -14.61
C ARG A 94 12.11 -8.01 -15.77
N LEU A 95 10.87 -8.05 -16.24
CA LEU A 95 10.44 -8.87 -17.38
C LEU A 95 10.67 -8.17 -18.72
N LEU A 96 10.91 -6.86 -18.71
CA LEU A 96 11.04 -6.08 -19.94
C LEU A 96 12.47 -6.17 -20.48
N PRO A 97 12.63 -6.43 -21.79
CA PRO A 97 13.95 -6.42 -22.42
C PRO A 97 14.47 -4.98 -22.54
N THR A 98 15.64 -4.68 -21.95
CA THR A 98 16.33 -3.38 -22.08
C THR A 98 17.83 -3.52 -22.25
N LEU A 99 18.43 -2.68 -23.10
CA LEU A 99 19.88 -2.46 -23.20
C LEU A 99 20.21 -1.04 -22.71
N PRO A 100 21.13 -0.86 -21.72
CA PRO A 100 21.64 -1.84 -20.76
C PRO A 100 20.53 -2.34 -19.80
N PRO A 101 20.72 -3.49 -19.11
CA PRO A 101 19.71 -4.07 -18.21
C PRO A 101 19.32 -3.15 -17.04
N ASP A 102 20.20 -2.21 -16.69
CA ASP A 102 19.99 -1.25 -15.59
C ASP A 102 19.42 0.10 -16.05
N LYS A 103 19.00 0.23 -17.32
CA LYS A 103 18.44 1.48 -17.86
C LYS A 103 17.22 1.94 -17.08
N LYS A 104 17.29 3.04 -16.33
CA LYS A 104 16.13 3.59 -15.58
C LYS A 104 14.98 3.91 -16.54
N LEU A 105 13.82 3.32 -16.30
CA LEU A 105 12.59 3.53 -17.07
C LEU A 105 11.56 4.26 -16.20
N SER A 106 10.89 5.24 -16.76
CA SER A 106 9.71 5.87 -16.18
C SER A 106 8.50 4.93 -16.21
N LYS A 107 7.46 5.25 -15.42
CA LYS A 107 6.22 4.45 -15.37
C LYS A 107 5.55 4.35 -16.75
N ILE A 108 5.56 5.43 -17.53
CA ILE A 108 4.95 5.43 -18.87
C ILE A 108 5.76 4.58 -19.84
N GLU A 109 7.09 4.61 -19.78
CA GLU A 109 7.94 3.79 -20.64
C GLU A 109 7.78 2.29 -20.30
N ILE A 110 7.68 1.93 -19.02
CA ILE A 110 7.42 0.55 -18.59
C ILE A 110 6.12 0.03 -19.21
N LEU A 111 5.05 0.83 -19.16
CA LEU A 111 3.75 0.43 -19.74
C LEU A 111 3.83 0.29 -21.27
N ARG A 112 4.45 1.25 -21.96
CA ARG A 112 4.61 1.20 -23.42
C ARG A 112 5.44 -0.01 -23.85
N LEU A 113 6.56 -0.27 -23.20
CA LEU A 113 7.41 -1.42 -23.48
C LEU A 113 6.71 -2.75 -23.20
N ALA A 114 5.93 -2.84 -22.12
CA ALA A 114 5.15 -4.04 -21.83
C ALA A 114 4.16 -4.36 -22.94
N ILE A 115 3.42 -3.36 -23.44
CA ILE A 115 2.49 -3.53 -24.56
C ILE A 115 3.24 -3.99 -25.81
N CYS A 116 4.32 -3.30 -26.20
CA CYS A 116 5.11 -3.67 -27.37
C CYS A 116 5.71 -5.08 -27.25
N TYR A 117 6.16 -5.46 -26.04
CA TYR A 117 6.77 -6.77 -25.83
C TYR A 117 5.75 -7.91 -25.90
N ILE A 118 4.55 -7.74 -25.33
CA ILE A 118 3.46 -8.70 -25.48
C ILE A 118 3.10 -8.87 -26.97
N SER A 119 2.94 -7.77 -27.72
CA SER A 119 2.65 -7.84 -29.16
C SER A 119 3.76 -8.54 -29.95
N TYR A 120 5.02 -8.28 -29.61
CA TYR A 120 6.16 -8.94 -30.24
C TYR A 120 6.15 -10.44 -29.98
N LEU A 121 5.93 -10.87 -28.73
CA LEU A 121 5.86 -12.30 -28.39
C LEU A 121 4.71 -13.00 -29.09
N ASN A 122 3.53 -12.39 -29.18
CA ASN A 122 2.41 -12.95 -29.94
C ASN A 122 2.79 -13.15 -31.41
N HIS A 123 3.40 -12.15 -32.05
CA HIS A 123 3.84 -12.27 -33.44
C HIS A 123 4.87 -13.39 -33.65
N VAL A 124 5.79 -13.60 -32.70
CA VAL A 124 6.80 -14.68 -32.77
C VAL A 124 6.17 -16.06 -32.58
N LEU A 125 5.09 -16.17 -31.80
CA LEU A 125 4.42 -17.43 -31.48
C LEU A 125 3.34 -17.83 -32.51
N ASP A 126 2.82 -16.87 -33.27
CA ASP A 126 1.84 -17.11 -34.36
C ASP A 126 2.51 -17.57 -35.67
N VAL A 127 3.83 -17.83 -35.65
CA VAL A 127 4.64 -18.42 -36.74
C VAL A 127 4.91 -19.88 -36.45
#